data_AF-A0A948W104-F1
#
_entry.id   AF-A0A948W104-F1
#
_cell.length_a   1.000
_cell.length_b   1.000
_cell.length_c   1.000
_cell.angle_alpha   90.00
_cell.angle_beta   90.00
_cell.angle_gamma   90.00
#
_symmetry.space_group_name_H-M   'P 1'
#
loop_
_entity.id
_entity.type
_entity.pdbx_description
1 polymer ?
#
loop_
_entity_poly.entity_id
_entity_poly.type
_entity_poly.pdbx_seq_one_letter_code
_entity_poly.pdbx_strand_id
1 'polypeptide(L)'
;MNHRNIVIFGEPTTGKSTIAKKLTSKLKAYKIIEASTDFIFPVLDYCKNKKLPDNQNSLISGVKKILREKSNKKDADRKEAVKLFSRLSKKYSPEFISMALEKIYAKKSSDSGLVFTGLRGLNNAKYFKKRGYFIVYLKASKKDVMERFLKKRRYSKKEAQIELDKEKLIYSTDKIEKEADLVLNTSKQRTSFIVNKIIETITKERVQECKKCINTSQNPYISFNQEGYCNTCEIYLKNYDKKLLDKELDFFKKFVGSGKKKYDIMVALSGGKDSSATLYQVKQMGFTPLAYTFDTGYFHPYIYKRAKSVAKKLDVDYKIIPVKKYLTQKMLKRFSKLNDLYTKNNKQEFINDYKKGRYKYRGVIRPCWVCRELIIHARYFEAIGHGVSVIATGLNEWTTLKQTTKKNKFKISALRKLKPYKNRSAVYLVHFPFLIQSNLKNTKKILKKINWNYYQNVQSNAASCLLAHAAEKQLYDNLDFHPDTTRLAREVTVGFLTKKEAKKALKKPIKSTHTIPEILKKAGLIKK
;
A
#
# COMPACT_ATOMS: atom_id res chain seq x y z
N MET A 1 -4.77 14.27 -15.26
CA MET A 1 -3.62 13.58 -14.63
C MET A 1 -2.55 14.63 -14.37
N ASN A 2 -2.04 14.79 -13.14
CA ASN A 2 -0.84 15.61 -12.94
C ASN A 2 0.35 14.86 -13.54
N HIS A 3 0.82 15.27 -14.73
CA HIS A 3 2.00 14.68 -15.34
C HIS A 3 3.24 15.02 -14.51
N ARG A 4 4.03 14.01 -14.13
CA ARG A 4 5.24 14.22 -13.34
C ARG A 4 6.37 14.66 -14.27
N ASN A 5 6.73 15.93 -14.24
CA ASN A 5 7.84 16.45 -15.04
C ASN A 5 9.16 15.74 -14.70
N ILE A 6 10.00 15.54 -15.71
CA ILE A 6 11.21 14.70 -15.66
C ILE A 6 12.42 15.56 -16.02
N VAL A 7 13.55 15.32 -15.36
CA VAL A 7 14.84 15.91 -15.74
C VAL A 7 15.89 14.81 -15.83
N ILE A 8 16.56 14.71 -16.97
CA ILE A 8 17.57 13.70 -17.25
C ILE A 8 18.96 14.32 -17.18
N PHE A 9 19.66 14.03 -16.09
CA PHE A 9 21.09 14.27 -15.92
C PHE A 9 21.89 13.01 -16.25
N GLY A 10 23.21 13.15 -16.29
CA GLY A 10 24.11 12.04 -16.48
C GLY A 10 25.46 12.46 -16.99
N GLU A 11 26.40 11.53 -16.94
CA GLU A 11 27.77 11.74 -17.42
C GLU A 11 27.79 12.09 -18.92
N PRO A 12 28.86 12.68 -19.45
CA PRO A 12 28.96 12.93 -20.88
C PRO A 12 28.80 11.64 -21.68
N THR A 13 28.22 11.76 -22.87
CA THR A 13 28.06 10.63 -23.82
C THR A 13 27.17 9.47 -23.36
N THR A 14 26.42 9.62 -22.27
CA THR A 14 25.41 8.64 -21.80
C THR A 14 24.12 8.62 -22.61
N GLY A 15 23.99 9.45 -23.64
CA GLY A 15 22.82 9.44 -24.53
C GLY A 15 21.56 10.07 -23.90
N LYS A 16 21.72 11.04 -22.99
CA LYS A 16 20.62 11.78 -22.33
C LYS A 16 19.51 12.20 -23.32
N SER A 17 19.87 12.90 -24.40
CA SER A 17 18.91 13.37 -25.41
C SER A 17 18.28 12.22 -26.21
N THR A 18 19.01 11.12 -26.45
CA THR A 18 18.46 9.91 -27.08
C THR A 18 17.42 9.24 -26.20
N ILE A 19 17.68 9.13 -24.89
CA ILE A 19 16.73 8.58 -23.91
C ILE A 19 15.52 9.48 -23.78
N ALA A 20 15.70 10.81 -23.70
CA ALA A 20 14.61 11.77 -23.66
C ALA A 20 13.69 11.65 -24.89
N LYS A 21 14.25 11.58 -26.10
CA LYS A 21 13.47 11.43 -27.35
C LYS A 21 12.68 10.11 -27.39
N LYS A 22 13.30 8.99 -27.01
CA LYS A 22 12.62 7.68 -26.92
C LYS A 22 11.59 7.61 -25.81
N LEU A 23 11.77 8.38 -24.73
CA LEU A 23 10.81 8.48 -23.64
C LEU A 23 9.56 9.23 -24.10
N THR A 24 9.71 10.39 -24.75
CA THR A 24 8.57 11.17 -25.27
C THR A 24 7.87 10.49 -26.44
N SER A 25 8.57 9.67 -27.25
CA SER A 25 7.91 8.88 -28.30
C SER A 25 6.95 7.83 -27.73
N LYS A 26 7.23 7.31 -26.52
CA LYS A 26 6.36 6.37 -25.80
C LYS A 26 5.31 7.07 -24.94
N LEU A 27 5.61 8.27 -24.46
CA LEU A 27 4.72 9.09 -23.65
C LEU A 27 4.22 10.29 -24.47
N LYS A 28 3.22 10.06 -25.34
CA LYS A 28 2.72 11.09 -26.28
C LYS A 28 2.29 12.41 -25.62
N ALA A 29 1.89 12.36 -24.35
CA ALA A 29 1.54 13.54 -23.55
C ALA A 29 2.76 14.31 -22.99
N TYR A 30 4.00 13.92 -23.32
CA TYR A 30 5.22 14.57 -22.84
C TYR A 30 5.99 15.28 -23.95
N LYS A 31 6.52 16.46 -23.63
CA LYS A 31 7.36 17.26 -24.50
C LYS A 31 8.81 17.29 -24.03
N ILE A 32 9.74 17.07 -24.95
CA ILE A 32 11.18 17.21 -24.70
C ILE A 32 11.60 18.67 -24.78
N ILE A 33 12.39 19.11 -23.81
CA ILE A 33 13.03 20.42 -23.74
C ILE A 33 14.54 20.20 -23.58
N GLU A 34 15.34 20.59 -24.56
CA GLU A 34 16.79 20.38 -24.57
C GLU A 34 17.51 21.71 -24.37
N ALA A 35 18.28 21.84 -23.28
CA ALA A 35 18.87 23.12 -22.88
C ALA A 35 19.68 23.81 -23.99
N SER A 36 20.34 23.04 -24.86
CA SER A 36 21.06 23.61 -26.00
C SER A 36 20.12 24.29 -27.00
N THR A 37 19.11 23.58 -27.50
CA THR A 37 18.20 24.07 -28.55
C THR A 37 17.14 25.04 -28.03
N ASP A 38 16.73 24.86 -26.78
CA ASP A 38 15.63 25.61 -26.17
C ASP A 38 16.09 26.81 -25.34
N PHE A 39 17.42 26.99 -25.18
CA PHE A 39 17.95 28.14 -24.45
C PHE A 39 19.32 28.60 -24.96
N ILE A 40 20.35 27.75 -24.97
CA ILE A 40 21.72 28.20 -25.27
C ILE A 40 21.87 28.75 -26.68
N PHE A 41 21.38 28.05 -27.71
CA PHE A 41 21.44 28.52 -29.09
C PHE A 41 20.60 29.80 -29.32
N PRO A 42 19.37 29.90 -28.80
CA PRO A 42 18.64 31.17 -28.78
C PRO A 42 19.40 32.31 -28.10
N VAL A 43 20.14 32.04 -27.01
CA VAL A 43 20.98 33.07 -26.35
C VAL A 43 22.15 33.47 -27.24
N LEU A 44 22.80 32.54 -27.94
CA LEU A 44 23.84 32.89 -28.92
C LEU A 44 23.28 33.78 -30.03
N ASP A 45 22.11 33.46 -30.55
CA ASP A 45 21.41 34.26 -31.56
C ASP A 45 21.04 35.66 -31.01
N TYR A 46 20.54 35.73 -29.77
CA TYR A 46 20.24 36.98 -29.08
C TYR A 46 21.48 37.87 -28.87
N CYS A 47 22.62 37.24 -28.57
CA CYS A 47 23.88 37.92 -28.26
C CYS A 47 24.76 38.19 -29.48
N LYS A 48 24.32 37.87 -30.72
CA LYS A 48 25.10 37.94 -31.97
C LYS A 48 25.88 39.24 -32.24
N ASN A 49 25.69 40.31 -31.46
CA ASN A 49 26.56 41.49 -31.32
C ASN A 49 26.31 42.28 -30.00
N LYS A 50 25.78 41.64 -28.94
CA LYS A 50 25.37 42.31 -27.68
C LYS A 50 25.95 41.62 -26.45
N LYS A 51 26.42 42.40 -25.46
CA LYS A 51 26.78 41.88 -24.13
C LYS A 51 25.54 41.22 -23.49
N LEU A 52 25.75 40.18 -22.66
CA LEU A 52 24.68 39.59 -21.86
C LEU A 52 24.02 40.70 -21.02
N PRO A 53 22.69 40.85 -21.00
CA PRO A 53 22.02 41.91 -20.23
C PRO A 53 22.21 41.67 -18.72
N ASP A 54 22.17 42.71 -17.90
CA ASP A 54 22.26 42.51 -16.43
C ASP A 54 20.94 41.98 -15.87
N ASN A 55 19.81 42.40 -16.46
CA ASN A 55 18.50 41.91 -16.10
C ASN A 55 18.20 40.53 -16.73
N GLN A 56 18.08 39.51 -15.88
CA GLN A 56 17.72 38.14 -16.24
C GLN A 56 16.40 38.02 -17.02
N ASN A 57 15.39 38.83 -16.67
CA ASN A 57 14.08 38.77 -17.31
C ASN A 57 14.12 39.31 -18.75
N SER A 58 15.00 40.27 -19.02
CA SER A 58 15.23 40.78 -20.38
C SER A 58 15.78 39.67 -21.29
N LEU A 59 16.77 38.91 -20.82
CA LEU A 59 17.32 37.76 -21.56
C LEU A 59 16.24 36.70 -21.83
N ILE A 60 15.46 36.34 -20.81
CA ILE A 60 14.40 35.33 -20.94
C ILE A 60 13.33 35.79 -21.95
N SER A 61 12.95 37.07 -21.93
CA SER A 61 11.98 37.64 -22.87
C SER A 61 12.52 37.62 -24.31
N GLY A 62 13.78 38.02 -24.51
CA GLY A 62 14.45 37.97 -25.80
C GLY A 62 14.52 36.55 -26.37
N VAL A 63 14.90 35.58 -25.55
CA VAL A 63 14.91 34.16 -25.93
C VAL A 63 13.50 33.66 -26.28
N LYS A 64 12.46 34.05 -25.53
CA LYS A 64 11.06 33.72 -25.86
C LYS A 64 10.64 34.25 -27.24
N LYS A 65 11.11 35.45 -27.62
CA LYS A 65 10.84 36.03 -28.94
C LYS A 65 11.49 35.22 -30.05
N ILE A 66 12.78 34.92 -29.93
CA ILE A 66 13.54 34.11 -30.91
C ILE A 66 12.92 32.72 -31.09
N LEU A 67 12.52 32.06 -29.99
CA LEU A 67 11.86 30.75 -30.03
C LEU A 67 10.50 30.77 -30.75
N ARG A 68 9.81 31.92 -30.83
CA ARG A 68 8.54 32.06 -31.56
C ARG A 68 8.74 32.26 -33.06
N GLU A 69 9.80 32.97 -33.43
CA GLU A 69 10.10 33.37 -34.82
C GLU A 69 10.68 32.22 -35.68
N LYS A 70 10.81 31.00 -35.11
CA LYS A 70 11.36 29.80 -35.79
C LYS A 70 12.68 30.09 -36.52
N SER A 71 13.63 30.80 -35.91
CA SER A 71 14.92 31.04 -36.57
C SER A 71 15.62 29.71 -36.89
N ASN A 72 16.15 29.64 -38.11
CA ASN A 72 16.91 28.49 -38.61
C ASN A 72 17.90 28.00 -37.55
N LYS A 73 17.76 26.74 -37.13
CA LYS A 73 18.67 26.07 -36.21
C LYS A 73 20.05 25.95 -36.86
N LYS A 74 20.87 27.00 -36.77
CA LYS A 74 22.31 26.84 -36.98
C LYS A 74 22.85 26.06 -35.79
N ASP A 75 23.44 24.90 -36.06
CA ASP A 75 24.23 24.17 -35.08
C ASP A 75 25.43 25.05 -34.71
N ALA A 76 25.35 25.69 -33.53
CA ALA A 76 26.50 26.38 -32.97
C ALA A 76 27.52 25.35 -32.45
N ASP A 77 28.81 25.71 -32.47
CA ASP A 77 29.86 24.83 -31.97
C ASP A 77 29.58 24.45 -30.51
N ARG A 78 29.68 23.15 -30.20
CA ARG A 78 29.52 22.60 -28.86
C ARG A 78 30.47 23.28 -27.87
N LYS A 79 31.69 23.61 -28.27
CA LYS A 79 32.65 24.30 -27.38
C LYS A 79 32.12 25.69 -27.00
N GLU A 80 31.55 26.41 -27.96
CA GLU A 80 30.92 27.71 -27.73
C GLU A 80 29.70 27.60 -26.79
N ALA A 81 28.85 26.60 -27.01
CA ALA A 81 27.70 26.33 -26.14
C ALA A 81 28.10 26.04 -24.69
N VAL A 82 29.19 25.30 -24.46
CA VAL A 82 29.72 25.01 -23.12
C VAL A 82 30.32 26.26 -22.47
N LYS A 83 31.07 27.06 -23.23
CA LYS A 83 31.61 28.35 -22.76
C LYS A 83 30.47 29.29 -22.35
N LEU A 84 29.43 29.41 -23.18
CA LEU A 84 28.26 30.23 -22.87
C LEU A 84 27.50 29.71 -21.65
N PHE A 85 27.28 28.40 -21.53
CA PHE A 85 26.66 27.80 -20.33
C PHE A 85 27.41 28.25 -19.05
N SER A 86 28.73 28.15 -19.06
CA SER A 86 29.58 28.54 -17.93
C SER A 86 29.48 30.05 -17.64
N ARG A 87 29.49 30.89 -18.68
CA ARG A 87 29.33 32.35 -18.56
C ARG A 87 27.98 32.74 -17.95
N LEU A 88 26.89 32.10 -18.39
CA LEU A 88 25.54 32.33 -17.86
C LEU A 88 25.44 31.92 -16.39
N SER A 89 26.00 30.76 -16.04
CA SER A 89 26.04 30.28 -14.65
C SER A 89 26.85 31.19 -13.73
N LYS A 90 27.97 31.75 -14.23
CA LYS A 90 28.80 32.70 -13.46
C LYS A 90 28.16 34.07 -13.34
N LYS A 91 27.53 34.58 -14.40
CA LYS A 91 26.93 35.93 -14.42
C LYS A 91 25.66 36.03 -13.57
N TYR A 92 24.78 35.03 -13.63
CA TYR A 92 23.46 35.11 -13.01
C TYR A 92 23.33 34.25 -11.76
N SER A 93 23.38 32.93 -11.93
CA SER A 93 23.43 31.96 -10.84
C SER A 93 23.72 30.56 -11.39
N PRO A 94 24.29 29.65 -10.59
CA PRO A 94 24.58 28.29 -11.03
C PRO A 94 23.37 27.52 -11.61
N GLU A 95 22.17 27.79 -11.10
CA GLU A 95 20.89 27.20 -11.51
C GLU A 95 20.11 28.02 -12.54
N PHE A 96 20.65 29.16 -13.01
CA PHE A 96 19.95 30.13 -13.86
C PHE A 96 19.29 29.48 -15.07
N ILE A 97 19.99 28.56 -15.74
CA ILE A 97 19.49 27.91 -16.97
C ILE A 97 18.26 27.05 -16.68
N SER A 98 18.23 26.33 -15.55
CA SER A 98 17.06 25.57 -15.13
C SER A 98 15.87 26.49 -14.84
N MET A 99 16.10 27.58 -14.13
CA MET A 99 15.07 28.57 -13.84
C MET A 99 14.54 29.23 -15.12
N ALA A 100 15.42 29.60 -16.05
CA ALA A 100 15.02 30.22 -17.31
C ALA A 100 14.17 29.27 -18.16
N LEU A 101 14.62 28.02 -18.32
CA LEU A 101 13.87 26.99 -19.03
C LEU A 101 12.50 26.72 -18.39
N GLU A 102 12.42 26.63 -17.06
CA GLU A 102 11.14 26.50 -16.37
C GLU A 102 10.24 27.72 -16.63
N LYS A 103 10.75 28.95 -16.51
CA LYS A 103 9.99 30.20 -16.82
C LYS A 103 9.54 30.30 -18.28
N ILE A 104 10.26 29.68 -19.21
CA ILE A 104 9.89 29.64 -20.64
C ILE A 104 8.74 28.66 -20.86
N TYR A 105 8.78 27.51 -20.18
CA TYR A 105 7.88 26.39 -20.45
C TYR A 105 6.80 26.14 -19.39
N ALA A 106 6.75 26.91 -18.30
CA ALA A 106 5.82 26.75 -17.18
C ALA A 106 4.34 26.71 -17.58
N LYS A 107 3.90 27.53 -18.56
CA LYS A 107 2.50 27.50 -19.03
C LYS A 107 2.15 26.22 -19.81
N LYS A 108 3.13 25.49 -20.37
CA LYS A 108 2.90 24.26 -21.13
C LYS A 108 2.77 23.02 -20.24
N SER A 109 3.04 23.13 -18.93
CA SER A 109 2.96 22.02 -17.98
C SER A 109 1.54 21.73 -17.47
N SER A 110 0.54 22.55 -17.78
CA SER A 110 -0.86 22.27 -17.41
C SER A 110 -1.47 21.15 -18.24
N ASP A 111 -1.08 21.04 -19.51
CA ASP A 111 -1.71 20.14 -20.49
C ASP A 111 -0.80 18.98 -20.92
N SER A 112 0.50 19.05 -20.58
CA SER A 112 1.52 18.06 -20.99
C SER A 112 2.63 17.92 -19.95
N GLY A 113 3.23 16.73 -19.85
CA GLY A 113 4.44 16.52 -19.04
C GLY A 113 5.69 17.07 -19.73
N LEU A 114 6.68 17.57 -18.99
CA LEU A 114 7.93 18.06 -19.56
C LEU A 114 9.09 17.10 -19.27
N VAL A 115 9.99 16.92 -20.24
CA VAL A 115 11.25 16.17 -20.10
C VAL A 115 12.43 17.09 -20.42
N PHE A 116 13.12 17.57 -19.39
CA PHE A 116 14.32 18.39 -19.54
C PHE A 116 15.58 17.52 -19.73
N THR A 117 16.42 17.89 -20.69
CA THR A 117 17.73 17.26 -20.96
C THR A 117 18.78 18.31 -21.32
N GLY A 118 20.05 17.92 -21.36
CA GLY A 118 21.16 18.81 -21.75
C GLY A 118 21.65 19.75 -20.64
N LEU A 119 21.10 19.63 -19.43
CA LEU A 119 21.50 20.40 -18.26
C LEU A 119 22.77 19.82 -17.61
N ARG A 120 23.52 20.69 -16.94
CA ARG A 120 24.78 20.41 -16.25
C ARG A 120 24.74 21.02 -14.86
N GLY A 121 25.40 20.42 -13.88
CA GLY A 121 25.55 21.04 -12.56
C GLY A 121 24.63 20.50 -11.47
N LEU A 122 25.18 20.29 -10.27
CA LEU A 122 24.44 19.92 -9.06
C LEU A 122 23.35 20.92 -8.70
N ASN A 123 23.61 22.22 -8.85
CA ASN A 123 22.63 23.26 -8.50
C ASN A 123 21.39 23.23 -9.40
N ASN A 124 21.57 22.94 -10.70
CA ASN A 124 20.46 22.70 -11.62
C ASN A 124 19.65 21.46 -11.21
N ALA A 125 20.29 20.38 -10.76
CA ALA A 125 19.58 19.19 -10.25
C ALA A 125 18.80 19.49 -8.97
N LYS A 126 19.42 20.19 -8.00
CA LYS A 126 18.77 20.59 -6.75
C LYS A 126 17.59 21.54 -6.98
N TYR A 127 17.70 22.45 -7.94
CA TYR A 127 16.63 23.36 -8.33
C TYR A 127 15.35 22.60 -8.72
N PHE A 128 15.47 21.66 -9.66
CA PHE A 128 14.33 20.85 -10.10
C PHE A 128 13.82 19.91 -9.01
N LYS A 129 14.72 19.32 -8.20
CA LYS A 129 14.35 18.45 -7.08
C LYS A 129 13.45 19.15 -6.07
N LYS A 130 13.83 20.37 -5.65
CA LYS A 130 13.05 21.21 -4.71
C LYS A 130 11.64 21.53 -5.23
N ARG A 131 11.45 21.53 -6.56
CA ARG A 131 10.18 21.81 -7.25
C ARG A 131 9.38 20.56 -7.62
N GLY A 132 9.78 19.39 -7.13
CA GLY A 132 9.02 18.14 -7.26
C GLY A 132 9.20 17.38 -8.57
N TYR A 133 10.16 17.78 -9.41
CA TYR A 133 10.50 17.07 -10.64
C TYR A 133 11.12 15.70 -10.33
N PHE A 134 10.92 14.73 -11.22
CA PHE A 134 11.57 13.42 -11.17
C PHE A 134 12.95 13.48 -11.80
N ILE A 135 13.99 13.29 -10.98
CA ILE A 135 15.39 13.39 -11.41
C ILE A 135 15.91 12.01 -11.79
N VAL A 136 16.27 11.84 -13.07
CA VAL A 136 16.95 10.65 -13.60
C VAL A 136 18.43 10.96 -13.77
N TYR A 137 19.31 10.10 -13.27
CA TYR A 137 20.75 10.20 -13.49
C TYR A 137 21.27 8.99 -14.28
N LEU A 138 21.90 9.26 -15.41
CA LEU A 138 22.51 8.25 -16.27
C LEU A 138 24.02 8.18 -16.02
N LYS A 139 24.49 7.04 -15.53
CA LYS A 139 25.92 6.73 -15.39
C LYS A 139 26.43 5.80 -16.49
N ALA A 140 27.74 5.79 -16.68
CA ALA A 140 28.48 4.90 -17.53
C ALA A 140 29.79 4.48 -16.82
N SER A 141 30.46 3.45 -17.33
CA SER A 141 31.79 3.09 -16.85
C SER A 141 32.81 4.13 -17.35
N LYS A 142 33.88 4.39 -16.57
CA LYS A 142 34.96 5.27 -17.00
C LYS A 142 35.53 4.86 -18.36
N LYS A 143 35.66 3.55 -18.62
CA LYS A 143 36.11 2.98 -19.89
C LYS A 143 35.19 3.38 -21.05
N ASP A 144 33.88 3.21 -20.89
CA ASP A 144 32.91 3.53 -21.94
C ASP A 144 32.78 5.03 -22.19
N VAL A 145 32.85 5.84 -21.14
CA VAL A 145 32.88 7.30 -21.28
C VAL A 145 34.11 7.66 -22.12
N MET A 146 35.29 7.15 -21.77
CA MET A 146 36.52 7.45 -22.51
C MET A 146 36.49 6.98 -23.96
N GLU A 147 36.08 5.75 -24.21
CA GLU A 147 35.97 5.21 -25.56
C GLU A 147 35.00 6.02 -26.43
N ARG A 148 33.87 6.47 -25.86
CA ARG A 148 32.91 7.33 -26.56
C ARG A 148 33.43 8.73 -26.82
N PHE A 149 34.28 9.29 -25.95
CA PHE A 149 34.96 10.56 -26.22
C PHE A 149 35.95 10.43 -27.37
N LEU A 150 36.73 9.35 -27.41
CA LEU A 150 37.70 9.08 -28.48
C LEU A 150 36.99 8.87 -29.83
N LYS A 151 35.95 8.02 -29.88
CA LYS A 151 35.21 7.69 -31.12
C LYS A 151 34.35 8.82 -31.69
N LYS A 152 33.69 9.63 -30.86
CA LYS A 152 32.75 10.67 -31.35
C LYS A 152 33.37 12.05 -31.59
N ARG A 153 34.57 12.33 -31.08
CA ARG A 153 35.04 13.72 -30.96
C ARG A 153 36.48 13.98 -31.40
N ARG A 154 37.18 12.99 -31.98
CA ARG A 154 38.58 13.12 -32.46
C ARG A 154 39.54 13.70 -31.40
N TYR A 155 39.24 13.52 -30.10
CA TYR A 155 40.12 13.94 -29.01
C TYR A 155 41.23 12.92 -28.79
N SER A 156 42.41 13.37 -28.37
CA SER A 156 43.41 12.51 -27.74
C SER A 156 42.94 12.03 -26.35
N LYS A 157 43.55 10.95 -25.85
CA LYS A 157 43.27 10.40 -24.50
C LYS A 157 43.50 11.45 -23.39
N LYS A 158 44.49 12.32 -23.56
CA LYS A 158 44.84 13.39 -22.61
C LYS A 158 43.79 14.51 -22.59
N GLU A 159 43.32 14.97 -23.75
CA GLU A 159 42.29 16.01 -23.83
C GLU A 159 40.94 15.54 -23.28
N ALA A 160 40.58 14.27 -23.54
CA ALA A 160 39.33 13.71 -23.05
C ALA A 160 39.30 13.60 -21.51
N GLN A 161 40.44 13.26 -20.90
CA GLN A 161 40.57 13.22 -19.43
C GLN A 161 40.47 14.62 -18.82
N ILE A 162 41.13 15.62 -19.41
CA ILE A 162 41.07 17.02 -18.97
C ILE A 162 39.63 17.55 -19.02
N GLU A 163 38.89 17.27 -20.09
CA GLU A 163 37.48 17.68 -20.22
C GLU A 163 36.58 17.02 -19.16
N LEU A 164 36.81 15.74 -18.84
CA LEU A 164 36.06 15.05 -17.80
C LEU A 164 36.31 15.62 -16.40
N ASP A 165 37.56 15.94 -16.09
CA ASP A 165 37.93 16.47 -14.78
C ASP A 165 37.47 17.93 -14.62
N LYS A 166 37.53 18.73 -15.69
CA LYS A 166 36.89 20.05 -15.75
C LYS A 166 35.39 19.97 -15.51
N GLU A 167 34.69 19.04 -16.14
CA GLU A 167 33.25 18.89 -15.93
C GLU A 167 32.91 18.51 -14.47
N LYS A 168 33.70 17.63 -13.83
CA LYS A 168 33.50 17.29 -12.41
C LYS A 168 33.77 18.48 -11.50
N LEU A 169 34.87 19.19 -11.71
CA LEU A 169 35.26 20.33 -10.88
C LEU A 169 34.25 21.48 -10.98
N ILE A 170 33.84 21.84 -12.19
CA ILE A 170 32.96 23.00 -12.44
C ILE A 170 31.50 22.68 -12.07
N TYR A 171 31.04 21.46 -12.33
CA TYR A 171 29.62 21.12 -12.25
C TYR A 171 29.27 20.14 -11.13
N SER A 172 30.24 19.59 -10.38
CA SER A 172 30.01 18.58 -9.33
C SER A 172 29.11 17.44 -9.83
N THR A 173 29.37 16.94 -11.04
CA THR A 173 28.50 15.98 -11.75
C THR A 173 28.41 14.62 -11.08
N ASP A 174 29.43 14.26 -10.29
CA ASP A 174 29.51 13.07 -9.43
C ASP A 174 28.52 13.15 -8.25
N LYS A 175 28.21 14.35 -7.76
CA LYS A 175 27.29 14.56 -6.63
C LYS A 175 25.82 14.46 -7.04
N ILE A 176 25.50 14.56 -8.34
CA ILE A 176 24.11 14.51 -8.84
C ILE A 176 23.48 13.14 -8.60
N GLU A 177 24.26 12.05 -8.63
CA GLU A 177 23.77 10.69 -8.37
C GLU A 177 23.04 10.59 -7.02
N LYS A 178 23.51 11.34 -6.00
CA LYS A 178 22.90 11.36 -4.65
C LYS A 178 21.56 12.07 -4.58
N GLU A 179 21.28 12.99 -5.50
CA GLU A 179 20.03 13.77 -5.56
C GLU A 179 18.95 13.10 -6.43
N ALA A 180 19.36 12.13 -7.27
CA ALA A 180 18.52 11.49 -8.25
C ALA A 180 17.43 10.60 -7.61
N ASP A 181 16.22 10.61 -8.19
CA ASP A 181 15.16 9.66 -7.83
C ASP A 181 15.38 8.28 -8.48
N LEU A 182 16.11 8.24 -9.60
CA LEU A 182 16.41 7.02 -10.33
C LEU A 182 17.79 7.11 -10.99
N VAL A 183 18.65 6.13 -10.68
CA VAL A 183 20.00 6.00 -11.26
C VAL A 183 20.05 4.80 -12.19
N LEU A 184 20.52 4.99 -13.42
CA LEU A 184 20.58 3.95 -14.46
C LEU A 184 21.96 3.90 -15.11
N ASN A 185 22.44 2.71 -15.46
CA ASN A 185 23.77 2.50 -16.01
C ASN A 185 23.71 2.15 -17.51
N THR A 186 24.08 3.12 -18.34
CA THR A 186 24.06 3.04 -19.81
C THR A 186 25.15 2.17 -20.41
N SER A 187 26.12 1.72 -19.61
CA SER A 187 27.13 0.71 -20.01
C SER A 187 26.61 -0.71 -19.87
N LYS A 188 25.70 -0.93 -18.91
CA LYS A 188 25.19 -2.28 -18.58
C LYS A 188 23.78 -2.53 -19.10
N GLN A 189 23.06 -1.48 -19.49
CA GLN A 189 21.64 -1.54 -19.78
C GLN A 189 21.33 -0.99 -21.17
N ARG A 190 20.52 -1.74 -21.93
CA ARG A 190 20.01 -1.30 -23.24
C ARG A 190 19.10 -0.09 -23.07
N THR A 191 19.07 0.79 -24.07
CA THR A 191 18.24 2.01 -24.05
C THR A 191 16.75 1.71 -23.84
N SER A 192 16.23 0.62 -24.42
CA SER A 192 14.84 0.19 -24.25
C SER A 192 14.50 -0.13 -22.80
N PHE A 193 15.39 -0.82 -22.09
CA PHE A 193 15.24 -1.13 -20.67
C PHE A 193 15.21 0.14 -19.83
N ILE A 194 16.15 1.07 -20.06
CA ILE A 194 16.22 2.35 -19.34
C ILE A 194 14.91 3.14 -19.52
N VAL A 195 14.45 3.30 -20.76
CA VAL A 195 13.21 4.02 -21.06
C VAL A 195 12.02 3.36 -20.38
N ASN A 196 11.88 2.04 -20.48
CA ASN A 196 10.79 1.31 -19.81
C ASN A 196 10.85 1.47 -18.29
N LYS A 197 12.06 1.46 -17.70
CA LYS A 197 12.23 1.63 -16.26
C LYS A 197 11.84 3.02 -15.78
N ILE A 198 12.17 4.06 -16.55
CA ILE A 198 11.73 5.43 -16.27
C ILE A 198 10.21 5.49 -16.32
N ILE A 199 9.58 4.97 -17.39
CA ILE A 199 8.12 4.92 -17.55
C ILE A 199 7.48 4.22 -16.35
N GLU A 200 7.92 3.00 -16.03
CA GLU A 200 7.43 2.22 -14.88
C GLU A 200 7.48 3.04 -13.58
N THR A 201 8.57 3.79 -13.37
CA THR A 201 8.78 4.53 -12.12
C THR A 201 7.93 5.80 -12.02
N ILE A 202 7.71 6.50 -13.13
CA ILE A 202 6.90 7.73 -13.14
C ILE A 202 5.40 7.45 -13.23
N THR A 203 4.99 6.31 -13.81
CA THR A 203 3.57 5.91 -13.90
C THR A 203 3.09 5.21 -12.64
N LYS A 204 4.00 4.69 -11.82
CA LYS A 204 3.67 4.16 -10.50
C LYS A 204 3.19 5.31 -9.61
N GLU A 205 1.91 5.32 -9.28
CA GLU A 205 1.34 6.28 -8.33
C GLU A 205 2.18 6.31 -7.05
N ARG A 206 2.42 7.51 -6.51
CA ARG A 206 3.02 7.62 -5.17
C ARG A 206 2.08 6.91 -4.21
N VAL A 207 2.53 5.78 -3.69
CA VAL A 207 1.77 5.01 -2.71
C VAL A 207 1.63 5.87 -1.44
N GLN A 208 0.44 6.41 -1.22
CA GLN A 208 0.12 7.16 -0.01
C GLN A 208 -0.08 6.17 1.13
N GLU A 209 0.54 6.38 2.29
CA GLU A 209 0.30 5.59 3.51
C GLU A 209 -0.49 6.43 4.52
N CYS A 210 -1.44 5.81 5.22
CA CYS A 210 -2.23 6.46 6.26
C CYS A 210 -1.34 6.94 7.42
N LYS A 211 -1.57 8.15 7.94
CA LYS A 211 -0.85 8.63 9.13
C LYS A 211 -1.02 7.71 10.35
N LYS A 212 -2.22 7.15 10.56
CA LYS A 212 -2.56 6.33 11.74
C LYS A 212 -2.29 4.83 11.58
N CYS A 213 -2.70 4.22 10.46
CA CYS A 213 -2.61 2.76 10.26
C CYS A 213 -1.70 2.40 9.08
N ILE A 214 -1.70 1.12 8.69
CA ILE A 214 -0.86 0.58 7.61
C ILE A 214 -1.55 0.51 6.23
N ASN A 215 -2.76 1.06 6.09
CA ASN A 215 -3.42 1.13 4.79
C ASN A 215 -2.66 2.05 3.84
N THR A 216 -2.62 1.67 2.56
CA THR A 216 -2.01 2.46 1.49
C THR A 216 -2.97 2.67 0.32
N SER A 217 -2.65 3.60 -0.59
CA SER A 217 -3.42 3.81 -1.84
C SER A 217 -3.38 2.63 -2.81
N GLN A 218 -2.57 1.59 -2.55
CA GLN A 218 -2.59 0.35 -3.32
C GLN A 218 -3.86 -0.48 -3.07
N ASN A 219 -4.50 -0.33 -1.91
CA ASN A 219 -5.76 -1.02 -1.65
C ASN A 219 -6.91 -0.24 -2.33
N PRO A 220 -7.59 -0.80 -3.34
CA PRO A 220 -8.55 -0.05 -4.16
C PRO A 220 -9.83 0.36 -3.42
N TYR A 221 -10.03 -0.10 -2.18
CA TYR A 221 -11.12 0.33 -1.29
C TYR A 221 -10.72 1.52 -0.38
N ILE A 222 -9.45 1.89 -0.36
CA ILE A 222 -8.93 2.93 0.51
C ILE A 222 -8.88 4.26 -0.23
N SER A 223 -9.57 5.25 0.32
CA SER A 223 -9.43 6.67 0.00
C SER A 223 -8.78 7.41 1.17
N PHE A 224 -8.19 8.57 0.89
CA PHE A 224 -7.55 9.43 1.89
C PHE A 224 -8.24 10.79 1.93
N ASN A 225 -8.37 11.35 3.14
CA ASN A 225 -8.75 12.74 3.31
C ASN A 225 -7.53 13.67 3.17
N GLN A 226 -7.75 14.98 3.15
CA GLN A 226 -6.68 15.99 3.00
C GLN A 226 -5.65 15.94 4.14
N GLU A 227 -6.05 15.49 5.33
CA GLU A 227 -5.16 15.33 6.48
C GLU A 227 -4.26 14.09 6.40
N GLY A 228 -4.49 13.18 5.44
CA GLY A 228 -3.71 11.96 5.25
C GLY A 228 -4.18 10.76 6.07
N TYR A 229 -5.43 10.77 6.57
CA TYR A 229 -6.07 9.60 7.16
C TYR A 229 -6.84 8.81 6.09
N CYS A 230 -6.74 7.47 6.13
CA CYS A 230 -7.59 6.63 5.29
C CYS A 230 -9.04 6.62 5.80
N ASN A 231 -9.98 6.35 4.89
CA ASN A 231 -11.42 6.24 5.19
C ASN A 231 -11.74 5.35 6.41
N THR A 232 -10.99 4.26 6.65
CA THR A 232 -11.19 3.39 7.81
C THR A 232 -10.80 4.10 9.12
N CYS A 233 -9.68 4.81 9.16
CA CYS A 233 -9.26 5.56 10.34
C CYS A 233 -10.14 6.79 10.55
N GLU A 234 -10.52 7.48 9.48
CA GLU A 234 -11.43 8.62 9.54
C GLU A 234 -12.79 8.22 10.16
N ILE A 235 -13.38 7.11 9.70
CA ILE A 235 -14.61 6.57 10.28
C ILE A 235 -14.43 6.30 11.78
N TYR A 236 -13.31 5.71 12.19
CA TYR A 236 -13.05 5.45 13.60
C TYR A 236 -12.90 6.74 14.41
N LEU A 237 -12.02 7.66 13.97
CA LEU A 237 -11.74 8.91 14.67
C LEU A 237 -12.99 9.77 14.86
N LYS A 238 -13.88 9.81 13.86
CA LYS A 238 -15.11 10.59 13.91
C LYS A 238 -16.20 9.99 14.80
N ASN A 239 -16.26 8.66 14.92
CA ASN A 239 -17.43 7.97 15.50
C ASN A 239 -17.11 7.14 16.75
N TYR A 240 -15.84 7.05 17.16
CA TYR A 240 -15.45 6.40 18.40
C TYR A 240 -15.86 7.24 19.61
N ASP A 241 -16.35 6.56 20.65
CA ASP A 241 -16.85 7.19 21.85
C ASP A 241 -16.54 6.28 23.04
N LYS A 242 -15.60 6.71 23.88
CA LYS A 242 -15.15 5.93 25.04
C LYS A 242 -16.29 5.71 26.04
N LYS A 243 -17.14 6.73 26.27
CA LYS A 243 -18.29 6.62 27.19
C LYS A 243 -19.28 5.56 26.70
N LEU A 244 -19.50 5.44 25.39
CA LEU A 244 -20.31 4.35 24.85
C LEU A 244 -19.67 2.98 25.10
N LEU A 245 -18.37 2.85 24.86
CA LEU A 245 -17.66 1.59 25.07
C LEU A 245 -17.70 1.14 26.54
N ASP A 246 -17.60 2.08 27.48
CA ASP A 246 -17.71 1.79 28.92
C ASP A 246 -19.13 1.29 29.27
N LYS A 247 -20.18 1.91 28.71
CA LYS A 247 -21.56 1.41 28.82
C LYS A 247 -21.74 0.02 28.19
N GLU A 248 -21.06 -0.28 27.08
CA GLU A 248 -21.08 -1.61 26.47
C GLU A 248 -20.40 -2.65 27.37
N LEU A 249 -19.35 -2.27 28.10
CA LEU A 249 -18.67 -3.15 29.04
C LEU A 249 -19.58 -3.44 30.24
N ASP A 250 -20.26 -2.43 30.77
CA ASP A 250 -21.22 -2.62 31.87
C ASP A 250 -22.41 -3.46 31.40
N PHE A 251 -22.92 -3.23 30.20
CA PHE A 251 -23.94 -4.08 29.59
C PHE A 251 -23.47 -5.53 29.43
N PHE A 252 -22.22 -5.75 28.99
CA PHE A 252 -21.63 -7.08 28.87
C PHE A 252 -21.55 -7.80 30.22
N LYS A 253 -21.14 -7.11 31.29
CA LYS A 253 -21.06 -7.68 32.65
C LYS A 253 -22.42 -8.15 33.19
N LYS A 254 -23.54 -7.58 32.74
CA LYS A 254 -24.90 -8.03 33.13
C LYS A 254 -25.23 -9.45 32.69
N PHE A 255 -24.45 -10.04 31.78
CA PHE A 255 -24.63 -11.44 31.37
C PHE A 255 -23.93 -12.45 32.26
N VAL A 256 -23.11 -12.02 33.23
CA VAL A 256 -22.53 -12.94 34.22
C VAL A 256 -23.67 -13.63 34.96
N GLY A 257 -23.67 -14.96 34.91
CA GLY A 257 -24.74 -15.78 35.47
C GLY A 257 -24.70 -15.84 36.99
N SER A 258 -25.86 -16.09 37.60
CA SER A 258 -25.98 -16.39 39.03
C SER A 258 -25.65 -17.84 39.40
N GLY A 259 -25.07 -18.62 38.48
CA GLY A 259 -24.78 -20.05 38.66
C GLY A 259 -25.95 -21.00 38.35
N LYS A 260 -27.17 -20.50 38.07
CA LYS A 260 -28.36 -21.33 37.79
C LYS A 260 -28.33 -22.07 36.45
N LYS A 261 -27.57 -21.56 35.47
CA LYS A 261 -27.42 -22.16 34.14
C LYS A 261 -26.05 -22.82 34.03
N LYS A 262 -25.96 -23.91 33.26
CA LYS A 262 -24.68 -24.56 32.99
C LYS A 262 -23.65 -23.60 32.36
N TYR A 263 -24.10 -22.73 31.45
CA TYR A 263 -23.26 -21.70 30.84
C TYR A 263 -24.02 -20.38 30.74
N ASP A 264 -23.29 -19.28 30.86
CA ASP A 264 -23.81 -17.91 30.68
C ASP A 264 -23.24 -17.22 29.43
N ILE A 265 -22.12 -17.72 28.90
CA ILE A 265 -21.45 -17.23 27.69
C ILE A 265 -20.87 -18.35 26.84
N MET A 266 -20.82 -18.16 25.53
CA MET A 266 -20.00 -18.97 24.64
C MET A 266 -18.75 -18.21 24.20
N VAL A 267 -17.59 -18.88 24.15
CA VAL A 267 -16.31 -18.27 23.74
C VAL A 267 -15.73 -18.98 22.54
N ALA A 268 -15.57 -18.25 21.43
CA ALA A 268 -14.94 -18.78 20.23
C ALA A 268 -13.43 -18.97 20.46
N LEU A 269 -12.98 -20.23 20.51
CA LEU A 269 -11.61 -20.62 20.82
C LEU A 269 -10.94 -21.23 19.58
N SER A 270 -9.77 -20.72 19.19
CA SER A 270 -8.93 -21.29 18.13
C SER A 270 -7.61 -21.86 18.66
N GLY A 271 -7.36 -21.75 19.97
CA GLY A 271 -6.05 -22.01 20.58
C GLY A 271 -4.98 -20.98 20.22
N GLY A 272 -5.32 -19.97 19.41
CA GLY A 272 -4.46 -18.84 19.10
C GLY A 272 -4.32 -17.87 20.27
N LYS A 273 -3.32 -16.99 20.18
CA LYS A 273 -2.94 -16.05 21.24
C LYS A 273 -4.12 -15.19 21.73
N ASP A 274 -4.92 -14.64 20.81
CA ASP A 274 -5.98 -13.69 21.15
C ASP A 274 -7.21 -14.40 21.74
N SER A 275 -7.61 -15.54 21.16
CA SER A 275 -8.76 -16.32 21.66
C SER A 275 -8.47 -16.99 23.01
N SER A 276 -7.22 -17.41 23.25
CA SER A 276 -6.78 -17.95 24.54
C SER A 276 -6.81 -16.88 25.64
N ALA A 277 -6.30 -15.68 25.33
CA ALA A 277 -6.36 -14.56 26.27
C ALA A 277 -7.79 -14.07 26.52
N THR A 278 -8.68 -14.11 25.51
CA THR A 278 -10.10 -13.83 25.68
C THR A 278 -10.75 -14.83 26.64
N LEU A 279 -10.53 -16.14 26.46
CA LEU A 279 -11.12 -17.16 27.32
C LEU A 279 -10.70 -16.97 28.79
N TYR A 280 -9.40 -16.76 29.03
CA TYR A 280 -8.89 -16.48 30.37
C TYR A 280 -9.59 -15.26 31.00
N GLN A 281 -9.62 -14.13 30.30
CA GLN A 281 -10.19 -12.90 30.86
C GLN A 281 -11.70 -12.99 31.09
N VAL A 282 -12.43 -13.65 30.20
CA VAL A 282 -13.87 -13.91 30.38
C VAL A 282 -14.11 -14.73 31.65
N LYS A 283 -13.35 -15.81 31.88
CA LYS A 283 -13.44 -16.59 33.13
C LYS A 283 -13.09 -15.75 34.36
N GLN A 284 -12.06 -14.90 34.28
CA GLN A 284 -11.68 -13.99 35.38
C GLN A 284 -12.73 -12.91 35.68
N MET A 285 -13.64 -12.62 34.75
CA MET A 285 -14.77 -11.70 34.97
C MET A 285 -15.96 -12.39 35.65
N GLY A 286 -15.85 -13.66 36.05
CA GLY A 286 -16.90 -14.41 36.75
C GLY A 286 -17.85 -15.19 35.85
N PHE A 287 -17.65 -15.17 34.53
CA PHE A 287 -18.46 -15.97 33.61
C PHE A 287 -18.17 -17.47 33.74
N THR A 288 -19.18 -18.28 33.45
CA THR A 288 -19.09 -19.74 33.26
C THR A 288 -19.16 -20.07 31.76
N PRO A 289 -18.01 -20.07 31.04
CA PRO A 289 -18.00 -20.18 29.59
C PRO A 289 -18.19 -21.61 29.08
N LEU A 290 -18.86 -21.75 27.93
CA LEU A 290 -18.66 -22.86 27.00
C LEU A 290 -17.67 -22.43 25.90
N ALA A 291 -16.47 -22.98 25.91
CA ALA A 291 -15.51 -22.77 24.82
C ALA A 291 -15.89 -23.63 23.60
N TYR A 292 -15.71 -23.07 22.39
CA TYR A 292 -16.00 -23.85 21.18
C TYR A 292 -15.09 -23.51 20.00
N THR A 293 -14.86 -24.50 19.14
CA THR A 293 -14.27 -24.33 17.81
C THR A 293 -15.25 -24.87 16.78
N PHE A 294 -15.52 -24.10 15.73
CA PHE A 294 -16.26 -24.64 14.59
C PHE A 294 -15.38 -25.55 13.76
N ASP A 295 -15.88 -26.73 13.41
CA ASP A 295 -15.27 -27.56 12.38
C ASP A 295 -15.84 -27.19 11.01
N THR A 296 -15.03 -26.48 10.24
CA THR A 296 -15.35 -26.02 8.90
C THR A 296 -14.80 -26.94 7.79
N GLY A 297 -14.01 -27.96 8.14
CA GLY A 297 -13.31 -28.82 7.18
C GLY A 297 -12.04 -28.21 6.58
N TYR A 298 -11.63 -26.99 6.99
CA TYR A 298 -10.45 -26.31 6.46
C TYR A 298 -9.61 -25.57 7.51
N PHE A 299 -9.71 -25.98 8.78
CA PHE A 299 -8.69 -25.64 9.77
C PHE A 299 -7.54 -26.64 9.72
N HIS A 300 -6.34 -26.18 10.05
CA HIS A 300 -5.23 -27.09 10.24
C HIS A 300 -5.51 -27.98 11.47
N PRO A 301 -5.23 -29.31 11.44
CA PRO A 301 -5.52 -30.21 12.57
C PRO A 301 -4.97 -29.78 13.94
N TYR A 302 -3.85 -29.05 13.98
CA TYR A 302 -3.28 -28.56 15.24
C TYR A 302 -4.20 -27.55 15.94
N ILE A 303 -5.10 -26.87 15.23
CA ILE A 303 -6.02 -25.86 15.80
C ILE A 303 -6.91 -26.48 16.86
N TYR A 304 -7.51 -27.63 16.56
CA TYR A 304 -8.38 -28.36 17.49
C TYR A 304 -7.59 -28.85 18.72
N LYS A 305 -6.37 -29.40 18.51
CA LYS A 305 -5.49 -29.84 19.60
C LYS A 305 -5.13 -28.68 20.53
N ARG A 306 -4.75 -27.53 19.98
CA ARG A 306 -4.40 -26.32 20.76
C ARG A 306 -5.58 -25.76 21.52
N ALA A 307 -6.74 -25.64 20.87
CA ALA A 307 -7.96 -25.15 21.52
C ALA A 307 -8.36 -26.05 22.70
N LYS A 308 -8.38 -27.37 22.50
CA LYS A 308 -8.65 -28.35 23.57
C LYS A 308 -7.66 -28.23 24.73
N SER A 309 -6.36 -28.08 24.44
CA SER A 309 -5.32 -27.89 25.46
C SER A 309 -5.53 -26.61 26.28
N VAL A 310 -5.86 -25.49 25.64
CA VAL A 310 -6.12 -24.22 26.32
C VAL A 310 -7.37 -24.31 27.20
N ALA A 311 -8.46 -24.89 26.70
CA ALA A 311 -9.67 -25.07 27.49
C ALA A 311 -9.43 -25.96 28.70
N LYS A 312 -8.70 -27.08 28.55
CA LYS A 312 -8.30 -27.95 29.67
C LYS A 312 -7.47 -27.19 30.71
N LYS A 313 -6.45 -26.42 30.28
CA LYS A 313 -5.61 -25.61 31.18
C LYS A 313 -6.39 -24.57 31.98
N LEU A 314 -7.48 -24.06 31.39
CA LEU A 314 -8.33 -23.06 32.01
C LEU A 314 -9.52 -23.67 32.74
N ASP A 315 -9.65 -25.00 32.78
CA ASP A 315 -10.78 -25.71 33.36
C ASP A 315 -12.11 -25.16 32.84
N VAL A 316 -12.31 -25.33 31.52
CA VAL A 316 -13.49 -24.87 30.79
C VAL A 316 -13.97 -25.96 29.83
N ASP A 317 -15.28 -26.22 29.82
CA ASP A 317 -15.93 -27.12 28.86
C ASP A 317 -15.65 -26.68 27.41
N TYR A 318 -15.28 -27.64 26.56
CA TYR A 318 -14.89 -27.40 25.18
C TYR A 318 -15.63 -28.29 24.20
N LYS A 319 -16.17 -27.69 23.14
CA LYS A 319 -16.84 -28.41 22.03
C LYS A 319 -16.26 -28.09 20.66
N ILE A 320 -16.13 -29.13 19.85
CA ILE A 320 -15.95 -28.99 18.39
C ILE A 320 -17.34 -29.09 17.76
N ILE A 321 -17.72 -28.07 17.00
CA ILE A 321 -19.07 -27.94 16.45
C ILE A 321 -19.01 -28.02 14.92
N PRO A 322 -19.53 -29.07 14.28
CA PRO A 322 -19.60 -29.15 12.83
C PRO A 322 -20.52 -28.06 12.26
N VAL A 323 -20.03 -27.21 11.36
CA VAL A 323 -20.86 -26.15 10.77
C VAL A 323 -21.69 -26.60 9.58
N LYS A 324 -21.46 -27.83 9.09
CA LYS A 324 -22.14 -28.37 7.90
C LYS A 324 -23.67 -28.33 8.04
N LYS A 325 -24.20 -28.59 9.25
CA LYS A 325 -25.64 -28.51 9.58
C LYS A 325 -26.25 -27.11 9.44
N TYR A 326 -25.43 -26.05 9.33
CA TYR A 326 -25.88 -24.66 9.18
C TYR A 326 -25.74 -24.11 7.75
N LEU A 327 -25.28 -24.94 6.82
CA LEU A 327 -25.16 -24.56 5.41
C LEU A 327 -26.54 -24.35 4.79
N THR A 328 -26.63 -23.33 3.95
CA THR A 328 -27.82 -23.07 3.13
C THR A 328 -27.44 -23.14 1.66
N GLN A 329 -28.41 -23.38 0.77
CA GLN A 329 -28.17 -23.39 -0.67
C GLN A 329 -27.57 -22.07 -1.17
N LYS A 330 -27.97 -20.94 -0.57
CA LYS A 330 -27.38 -19.62 -0.85
C LYS A 330 -25.88 -19.58 -0.52
N MET A 331 -25.47 -20.12 0.62
CA MET A 331 -24.06 -20.15 1.03
C MET A 331 -23.25 -21.06 0.11
N LEU A 332 -23.78 -22.24 -0.25
CA LEU A 332 -23.13 -23.17 -1.19
C LEU A 332 -22.90 -22.50 -2.55
N LYS A 333 -23.91 -21.84 -3.12
CA LYS A 333 -23.76 -21.05 -4.37
C LYS A 333 -22.65 -20.00 -4.28
N ARG A 334 -22.43 -19.40 -3.11
CA ARG A 334 -21.34 -18.42 -2.91
C ARG A 334 -19.96 -19.08 -2.82
N PHE A 335 -19.85 -20.26 -2.21
CA PHE A 335 -18.62 -21.04 -2.25
C PHE A 335 -18.30 -21.53 -3.67
N SER A 336 -19.30 -21.91 -4.48
CA SER A 336 -19.11 -22.20 -5.90
C SER A 336 -18.59 -20.98 -6.67
N LYS A 337 -19.18 -19.79 -6.47
CA LYS A 337 -18.67 -18.56 -7.10
C LYS A 337 -17.24 -18.20 -6.68
N LEU A 338 -16.90 -18.43 -5.41
CA LEU A 338 -15.52 -18.29 -4.92
C LEU A 338 -14.59 -19.27 -5.65
N ASN A 339 -14.99 -20.53 -5.79
CA ASN A 339 -14.26 -21.53 -6.55
C ASN A 339 -14.01 -21.07 -7.99
N ASP A 340 -15.06 -20.65 -8.71
CA ASP A 340 -14.97 -20.25 -10.11
C ASP A 340 -14.02 -19.07 -10.31
N LEU A 341 -14.10 -18.07 -9.43
CA LEU A 341 -13.21 -16.90 -9.47
C LEU A 341 -11.75 -17.31 -9.33
N TYR A 342 -11.42 -18.16 -8.35
CA TYR A 342 -10.04 -18.59 -8.09
C TYR A 342 -9.51 -19.55 -9.15
N THR A 343 -10.37 -20.37 -9.75
CA THR A 343 -10.01 -21.25 -10.86
C THR A 343 -9.70 -20.46 -12.13
N LYS A 344 -10.51 -19.45 -12.48
CA LYS A 344 -10.26 -18.58 -13.64
C LYS A 344 -9.01 -17.72 -13.50
N ASN A 345 -8.72 -17.26 -12.29
CA ASN A 345 -7.54 -16.43 -11.97
C ASN A 345 -7.38 -15.18 -12.86
N ASN A 346 -8.47 -14.46 -13.12
CA ASN A 346 -8.41 -13.24 -13.93
C ASN A 346 -8.18 -11.99 -13.05
N LYS A 347 -7.07 -11.28 -13.28
CA LYS A 347 -6.71 -10.08 -12.51
C LYS A 347 -7.79 -8.99 -12.48
N GLN A 348 -8.39 -8.70 -13.63
CA GLN A 348 -9.42 -7.65 -13.71
C GLN A 348 -10.69 -8.06 -12.98
N GLU A 349 -11.08 -9.33 -13.06
CA GLU A 349 -12.21 -9.89 -12.31
C GLU A 349 -11.96 -9.82 -10.80
N PHE A 350 -10.74 -10.12 -10.35
CA PHE A 350 -10.34 -9.97 -8.95
C PHE A 350 -10.49 -8.52 -8.47
N ILE A 351 -9.95 -7.56 -9.23
CA ILE A 351 -10.05 -6.14 -8.91
C ILE A 351 -11.52 -5.70 -8.85
N ASN A 352 -12.32 -6.10 -9.83
CA ASN A 352 -13.74 -5.76 -9.91
C ASN A 352 -14.53 -6.35 -8.75
N ASP A 353 -14.33 -7.63 -8.41
CA ASP A 353 -15.04 -8.28 -7.30
C ASP A 353 -14.60 -7.73 -5.94
N TYR A 354 -13.32 -7.39 -5.79
CA TYR A 354 -12.82 -6.70 -4.60
C TYR A 354 -13.48 -5.33 -4.41
N LYS A 355 -13.65 -4.55 -5.49
CA LYS A 355 -14.31 -3.24 -5.47
C LYS A 355 -15.80 -3.31 -5.12
N LYS A 356 -16.51 -4.38 -5.49
CA LYS A 356 -17.89 -4.63 -4.99
C LYS A 356 -17.92 -4.69 -3.46
N GLY A 357 -16.79 -5.09 -2.87
CA GLY A 357 -16.50 -5.00 -1.46
C GLY A 357 -17.34 -5.93 -0.60
N ARG A 358 -17.14 -5.78 0.70
CA ARG A 358 -17.86 -6.54 1.72
C ARG A 358 -19.26 -5.99 2.00
N TYR A 359 -19.59 -4.79 1.53
CA TYR A 359 -20.88 -4.16 1.80
C TYR A 359 -22.01 -4.98 1.19
N LYS A 360 -23.00 -5.34 2.01
CA LYS A 360 -24.07 -6.31 1.69
C LYS A 360 -23.58 -7.71 1.26
N TYR A 361 -22.34 -8.09 1.59
CA TYR A 361 -21.72 -9.37 1.21
C TYR A 361 -21.75 -9.62 -0.32
N ARG A 362 -21.59 -8.58 -1.13
CA ARG A 362 -21.68 -8.72 -2.59
C ARG A 362 -20.44 -9.38 -3.21
N GLY A 363 -19.24 -9.05 -2.74
CA GLY A 363 -18.01 -9.73 -3.16
C GLY A 363 -17.90 -11.16 -2.60
N VAL A 364 -17.32 -12.05 -3.39
CA VAL A 364 -16.94 -13.42 -3.01
C VAL A 364 -15.44 -13.62 -2.95
N ILE A 365 -14.64 -12.65 -3.42
CA ILE A 365 -13.19 -12.76 -3.58
C ILE A 365 -12.40 -13.13 -2.32
N ARG A 366 -12.82 -12.74 -1.12
CA ARG A 366 -12.09 -13.15 0.11
C ARG A 366 -12.79 -14.35 0.75
N PRO A 367 -12.10 -15.49 0.96
CA PRO A 367 -12.71 -16.64 1.61
C PRO A 367 -13.31 -16.31 2.98
N CYS A 368 -12.66 -15.44 3.75
CA CYS A 368 -13.15 -14.96 5.04
C CYS A 368 -14.50 -14.20 4.94
N TRP A 369 -14.81 -13.56 3.81
CA TRP A 369 -16.10 -12.88 3.61
C TRP A 369 -17.23 -13.88 3.39
N VAL A 370 -16.99 -14.92 2.59
CA VAL A 370 -17.95 -16.00 2.32
C VAL A 370 -18.16 -16.85 3.57
N CYS A 371 -17.07 -17.31 4.20
CA CYS A 371 -17.08 -18.11 5.42
C CYS A 371 -17.85 -17.41 6.56
N ARG A 372 -17.69 -16.09 6.72
CA ARG A 372 -18.33 -15.37 7.83
C ARG A 372 -19.85 -15.37 7.80
N GLU A 373 -20.48 -15.52 6.63
CA GLU A 373 -21.94 -15.69 6.52
C GLU A 373 -22.39 -16.97 7.24
N LEU A 374 -21.71 -18.09 6.97
CA LEU A 374 -21.93 -19.37 7.64
C LEU A 374 -21.63 -19.29 9.15
N ILE A 375 -20.48 -18.71 9.53
CA ILE A 375 -20.06 -18.67 10.93
C ILE A 375 -21.00 -17.80 11.78
N ILE A 376 -21.48 -16.66 11.27
CA ILE A 376 -22.46 -15.84 12.01
C ILE A 376 -23.79 -16.58 12.18
N HIS A 377 -24.23 -17.32 11.16
CA HIS A 377 -25.44 -18.12 11.20
C HIS A 377 -25.34 -19.23 12.24
N ALA A 378 -24.25 -20.01 12.20
CA ALA A 378 -23.98 -21.08 13.16
C ALA A 378 -23.92 -20.56 14.60
N ARG A 379 -23.23 -19.42 14.83
CA ARG A 379 -23.15 -18.79 16.16
C ARG A 379 -24.51 -18.49 16.77
N TYR A 380 -25.41 -17.94 15.96
CA TYR A 380 -26.74 -17.59 16.44
C TYR A 380 -27.49 -18.84 16.93
N PHE A 381 -27.53 -19.90 16.13
CA PHE A 381 -28.25 -21.12 16.52
C PHE A 381 -27.60 -21.89 17.66
N GLU A 382 -26.27 -21.96 17.71
CA GLU A 382 -25.57 -22.62 18.83
C GLU A 382 -25.79 -21.88 20.14
N ALA A 383 -25.76 -20.54 20.15
CA ALA A 383 -26.05 -19.78 21.35
C ALA A 383 -27.49 -19.99 21.84
N ILE A 384 -28.48 -19.94 20.93
CA ILE A 384 -29.87 -20.22 21.27
C ILE A 384 -30.05 -21.65 21.78
N GLY A 385 -29.46 -22.64 21.12
CA GLY A 385 -29.52 -24.06 21.52
C GLY A 385 -28.89 -24.35 22.88
N HIS A 386 -27.92 -23.52 23.30
CA HIS A 386 -27.31 -23.57 24.62
C HIS A 386 -27.95 -22.64 25.66
N GLY A 387 -29.04 -21.93 25.32
CA GLY A 387 -29.72 -21.03 26.24
C GLY A 387 -28.91 -19.77 26.61
N VAL A 388 -27.92 -19.42 25.78
CA VAL A 388 -26.98 -18.32 25.95
C VAL A 388 -27.33 -17.16 25.00
N SER A 389 -27.21 -15.93 25.48
CA SER A 389 -27.50 -14.71 24.71
C SER A 389 -26.27 -13.88 24.36
N VAL A 390 -25.07 -14.30 24.76
CA VAL A 390 -23.81 -13.59 24.51
C VAL A 390 -22.69 -14.53 24.06
N ILE A 391 -21.89 -14.08 23.08
CA ILE A 391 -20.74 -14.80 22.54
C ILE A 391 -19.53 -13.88 22.53
N ALA A 392 -18.43 -14.26 23.17
CA ALA A 392 -17.16 -13.56 23.06
C ALA A 392 -16.28 -14.15 21.95
N THR A 393 -15.56 -13.27 21.25
CA THR A 393 -14.54 -13.65 20.27
C THR A 393 -13.22 -12.95 20.55
N GLY A 394 -12.11 -13.64 20.31
CA GLY A 394 -10.77 -13.04 20.32
C GLY A 394 -10.45 -12.17 19.10
N LEU A 395 -11.45 -11.81 18.29
CA LEU A 395 -11.25 -10.91 17.15
C LEU A 395 -11.28 -9.47 17.63
N ASN A 396 -10.17 -8.76 17.49
CA ASN A 396 -10.08 -7.34 17.76
C ASN A 396 -10.66 -6.51 16.59
N GLU A 397 -11.97 -6.64 16.38
CA GLU A 397 -12.73 -5.85 15.43
C GLU A 397 -13.66 -4.87 16.14
N TRP A 398 -14.35 -4.06 15.35
CA TRP A 398 -15.37 -3.14 15.81
C TRP A 398 -16.45 -3.03 14.73
N THR A 399 -17.69 -2.83 15.15
CA THR A 399 -18.84 -2.69 14.23
C THR A 399 -19.41 -1.28 14.34
N THR A 400 -20.36 -0.97 13.47
CA THR A 400 -21.11 0.29 13.53
C THR A 400 -22.47 0.04 14.14
N LEU A 401 -22.82 0.78 15.19
CA LEU A 401 -24.16 0.81 15.79
C LEU A 401 -24.91 2.01 15.22
N LYS A 402 -25.95 1.75 14.41
CA LYS A 402 -26.81 2.82 13.87
C LYS A 402 -27.61 3.42 15.02
N GLN A 403 -27.53 4.74 15.20
CA GLN A 403 -28.32 5.44 16.21
C GLN A 403 -29.68 5.90 15.68
N THR A 404 -29.82 6.03 14.35
CA THR A 404 -31.05 6.48 13.68
C THR A 404 -31.19 5.82 12.30
N THR A 405 -32.33 5.99 11.65
CA THR A 405 -32.55 5.64 10.24
C THR A 405 -31.78 6.55 9.27
N LYS A 406 -31.29 7.71 9.72
CA LYS A 406 -30.55 8.67 8.89
C LYS A 406 -29.18 8.11 8.47
N LYS A 407 -28.87 8.29 7.18
CA LYS A 407 -27.56 7.94 6.58
C LYS A 407 -26.46 8.68 7.37
N ASN A 408 -25.39 7.97 7.74
CA ASN A 408 -24.18 8.49 8.38
C ASN A 408 -24.22 8.89 9.88
N LYS A 409 -25.30 8.60 10.63
CA LYS A 409 -25.27 8.70 12.11
C LYS A 409 -25.13 7.32 12.76
N PHE A 410 -23.89 6.94 13.08
CA PHE A 410 -23.57 5.71 13.79
C PHE A 410 -22.41 5.92 14.76
N LYS A 411 -22.29 5.06 15.76
CA LYS A 411 -21.14 5.01 16.67
C LYS A 411 -20.35 3.72 16.46
N ILE A 412 -19.06 3.75 16.80
CA ILE A 412 -18.25 2.54 16.86
C ILE A 412 -18.65 1.72 18.08
N SER A 413 -18.81 0.40 17.90
CA SER A 413 -19.32 -0.52 18.91
C SER A 413 -18.50 -1.81 18.93
N ALA A 414 -18.28 -2.36 20.11
CA ALA A 414 -17.72 -3.71 20.29
C ALA A 414 -18.77 -4.82 20.12
N LEU A 415 -20.06 -4.45 20.15
CA LEU A 415 -21.18 -5.38 20.20
C LEU A 415 -21.90 -5.44 18.86
N ARG A 416 -22.07 -6.66 18.34
CA ARG A 416 -22.98 -6.92 17.22
C ARG A 416 -24.20 -7.68 17.71
N LYS A 417 -25.35 -7.02 17.68
CA LYS A 417 -26.65 -7.65 17.94
C LYS A 417 -27.08 -8.51 16.75
N LEU A 418 -27.22 -9.80 16.97
CA LEU A 418 -27.76 -10.77 16.01
C LEU A 418 -29.23 -11.02 16.36
N LYS A 419 -30.15 -10.48 15.56
CA LYS A 419 -31.60 -10.75 15.67
C LYS A 419 -32.19 -11.03 14.28
N PRO A 420 -31.86 -12.17 13.66
CA PRO A 420 -32.33 -12.52 12.31
C PRO A 420 -33.83 -12.85 12.27
N TYR A 421 -34.46 -13.21 13.39
CA TYR A 421 -35.88 -13.56 13.47
C TYR A 421 -36.60 -12.65 14.47
N LYS A 422 -37.78 -12.13 14.08
CA LYS A 422 -38.56 -11.18 14.91
C LYS A 422 -38.96 -11.77 16.27
N ASN A 423 -39.38 -13.04 16.25
CA ASN A 423 -39.95 -13.76 17.40
C ASN A 423 -38.93 -14.58 18.20
N ARG A 424 -37.62 -14.35 17.98
CA ARG A 424 -36.57 -15.03 18.74
C ARG A 424 -35.66 -14.03 19.45
N SER A 425 -35.08 -14.49 20.56
CA SER A 425 -34.14 -13.72 21.36
C SER A 425 -32.93 -13.28 20.54
N ALA A 426 -32.42 -12.08 20.85
CA ALA A 426 -31.19 -11.60 20.25
C ALA A 426 -29.97 -12.27 20.88
N VAL A 427 -28.93 -12.46 20.08
CA VAL A 427 -27.60 -12.91 20.55
C VAL A 427 -26.59 -11.79 20.32
N TYR A 428 -25.82 -11.44 21.34
CA TYR A 428 -24.79 -10.40 21.26
C TYR A 428 -23.43 -11.02 20.97
N LEU A 429 -22.87 -10.71 19.80
CA LEU A 429 -21.51 -11.08 19.45
C LEU A 429 -20.55 -9.97 19.89
N VAL A 430 -19.64 -10.30 20.79
CA VAL A 430 -18.71 -9.38 21.45
C VAL A 430 -17.32 -9.49 20.83
N HIS A 431 -16.82 -8.39 20.30
CA HIS A 431 -15.42 -8.24 19.90
C HIS A 431 -14.59 -7.91 21.15
N PHE A 432 -14.33 -8.95 21.96
CA PHE A 432 -13.89 -8.80 23.33
C PHE A 432 -12.60 -7.99 23.50
N PRO A 433 -11.51 -8.22 22.74
CA PRO A 433 -10.30 -7.40 22.87
C PRO A 433 -10.54 -5.90 22.66
N PHE A 434 -11.46 -5.53 21.75
CA PHE A 434 -11.84 -4.15 21.53
C PHE A 434 -12.70 -3.61 22.67
N LEU A 435 -13.65 -4.40 23.19
CA LEU A 435 -14.51 -4.02 24.32
C LEU A 435 -13.67 -3.57 25.53
N ILE A 436 -12.66 -4.36 25.90
CA ILE A 436 -11.80 -4.08 27.06
C ILE A 436 -10.56 -3.23 26.73
N GLN A 437 -10.45 -2.72 25.50
CA GLN A 437 -9.28 -1.96 25.02
C GLN A 437 -7.94 -2.65 25.29
N SER A 438 -7.89 -3.97 25.09
CA SER A 438 -6.65 -4.74 25.22
C SER A 438 -5.65 -4.39 24.12
N ASN A 439 -4.39 -4.78 24.30
CA ASN A 439 -3.34 -4.67 23.30
C ASN A 439 -2.43 -5.91 23.34
N LEU A 440 -1.50 -6.00 22.39
CA LEU A 440 -0.61 -7.17 22.30
C LEU A 440 0.26 -7.36 23.56
N LYS A 441 0.64 -6.30 24.28
CA LYS A 441 1.40 -6.40 25.54
C LYS A 441 0.56 -7.04 26.64
N ASN A 442 -0.69 -6.62 26.82
CA ASN A 442 -1.63 -7.24 27.76
C ASN A 442 -1.86 -8.71 27.41
N THR A 443 -2.11 -9.01 26.13
CA THR A 443 -2.27 -10.40 25.64
C THR A 443 -1.05 -11.24 25.99
N LYS A 444 0.18 -10.78 25.71
CA LYS A 444 1.41 -11.51 26.04
C LYS A 444 1.56 -11.78 27.54
N LYS A 445 1.19 -10.83 28.41
CA LYS A 445 1.21 -11.04 29.87
C LYS A 445 0.27 -12.17 30.30
N ILE A 446 -0.95 -12.19 29.76
CA ILE A 446 -1.94 -13.25 30.06
C ILE A 446 -1.44 -14.61 29.57
N LEU A 447 -0.88 -14.67 28.36
CA LEU A 447 -0.36 -15.92 27.80
C LEU A 447 0.75 -16.54 28.64
N LYS A 448 1.60 -15.70 29.27
CA LYS A 448 2.60 -16.18 30.24
C LYS A 448 1.93 -16.80 31.46
N LYS A 449 0.89 -16.17 32.02
CA LYS A 449 0.16 -16.68 33.20
C LYS A 449 -0.44 -18.07 32.97
N ILE A 450 -0.93 -18.35 31.76
CA ILE A 450 -1.57 -19.63 31.41
C ILE A 450 -0.59 -20.64 30.77
N ASN A 451 0.72 -20.35 30.84
CA ASN A 451 1.79 -21.13 30.24
C ASN A 451 1.50 -21.50 28.76
N TRP A 452 1.14 -20.51 27.95
CA TRP A 452 0.90 -20.66 26.52
C TRP A 452 2.20 -20.45 25.74
N ASN A 453 2.67 -21.50 25.06
CA ASN A 453 4.04 -21.59 24.53
C ASN A 453 4.11 -21.94 23.03
N TYR A 454 3.08 -21.63 22.23
CA TYR A 454 3.08 -21.98 20.80
C TYR A 454 3.86 -21.00 19.91
N TYR A 455 3.29 -19.84 19.56
CA TYR A 455 3.94 -18.89 18.65
C TYR A 455 3.64 -17.44 19.04
N GLN A 456 4.67 -16.64 19.31
CA GLN A 456 4.48 -15.31 19.90
C GLN A 456 4.29 -14.16 18.89
N ASN A 457 4.59 -14.39 17.61
CA ASN A 457 4.52 -13.36 16.58
C ASN A 457 3.09 -13.14 16.07
N VAL A 458 2.80 -11.92 15.58
CA VAL A 458 1.58 -11.62 14.85
C VAL A 458 1.63 -12.35 13.51
N GLN A 459 0.61 -13.17 13.24
CA GLN A 459 0.48 -13.95 12.02
C GLN A 459 -0.63 -13.39 11.13
N SER A 460 -0.57 -13.70 9.83
CA SER A 460 -1.69 -13.46 8.93
C SER A 460 -2.82 -14.46 9.17
N ASN A 461 -4.01 -14.17 8.67
CA ASN A 461 -5.16 -15.08 8.73
C ASN A 461 -4.90 -16.45 8.05
N ALA A 462 -3.89 -16.54 7.18
CA ALA A 462 -3.46 -17.77 6.52
C ALA A 462 -2.80 -18.77 7.48
N ALA A 463 -2.38 -18.35 8.68
CA ALA A 463 -1.73 -19.28 9.60
C ALA A 463 -2.69 -20.38 10.09
N SER A 464 -3.94 -20.03 10.41
CA SER A 464 -4.90 -20.97 11.01
C SER A 464 -5.83 -21.65 10.00
N CYS A 465 -6.19 -20.96 8.92
CA CYS A 465 -7.23 -21.37 7.98
C CYS A 465 -6.61 -21.75 6.63
N LEU A 466 -6.73 -23.03 6.24
CA LEU A 466 -6.20 -23.54 4.98
C LEU A 466 -6.83 -22.83 3.78
N LEU A 467 -8.13 -22.53 3.84
CA LEU A 467 -8.81 -21.83 2.75
C LEU A 467 -8.30 -20.39 2.58
N ALA A 468 -8.00 -19.70 3.68
CA ALA A 468 -7.39 -18.37 3.61
C ALA A 468 -5.93 -18.46 3.11
N HIS A 469 -5.20 -19.50 3.52
CA HIS A 469 -3.84 -19.78 3.09
C HIS A 469 -3.73 -20.03 1.59
N ALA A 470 -4.62 -20.87 1.04
CA ALA A 470 -4.70 -21.13 -0.40
C ALA A 470 -5.01 -19.88 -1.22
N ALA A 471 -5.77 -18.93 -0.67
CA ALA A 471 -6.12 -17.70 -1.37
C ALA A 471 -5.04 -16.60 -1.29
N GLU A 472 -4.16 -16.62 -0.28
CA GLU A 472 -3.35 -15.45 0.10
C GLU A 472 -2.43 -14.98 -1.03
N LYS A 473 -1.69 -15.91 -1.66
CA LYS A 473 -0.77 -15.60 -2.75
C LYS A 473 -1.50 -15.05 -3.97
N GLN A 474 -2.56 -15.71 -4.41
CA GLN A 474 -3.32 -15.31 -5.60
C GLN A 474 -4.01 -13.94 -5.40
N LEU A 475 -4.50 -13.66 -4.19
CA LEU A 475 -4.98 -12.32 -3.84
C LEU A 475 -3.88 -11.27 -3.92
N TYR A 476 -2.70 -11.56 -3.36
CA TYR A 476 -1.57 -10.63 -3.38
C TYR A 476 -1.11 -10.34 -4.82
N ASP A 477 -0.95 -11.36 -5.64
CA ASP A 477 -0.47 -11.23 -7.02
C ASP A 477 -1.48 -10.47 -7.91
N ASN A 478 -2.78 -10.68 -7.70
CA ASN A 478 -3.83 -10.03 -8.50
C ASN A 478 -4.18 -8.61 -8.01
N LEU A 479 -4.09 -8.35 -6.71
CA LEU A 479 -4.47 -7.05 -6.12
C LEU A 479 -3.30 -6.11 -5.87
N ASP A 480 -2.05 -6.57 -5.99
CA ASP A 480 -0.83 -5.80 -5.74
C ASP A 480 -0.71 -5.24 -4.29
N PHE A 481 -1.43 -5.84 -3.33
CA PHE A 481 -1.27 -5.59 -1.90
C PHE A 481 -1.67 -6.82 -1.06
N HIS A 482 -1.20 -6.90 0.19
CA HIS A 482 -1.52 -8.04 1.06
C HIS A 482 -2.98 -8.00 1.57
N PRO A 483 -3.79 -9.05 1.37
CA PRO A 483 -5.23 -9.02 1.70
C PRO A 483 -5.51 -8.84 3.20
N ASP A 484 -4.55 -9.21 4.06
CA ASP A 484 -4.68 -9.06 5.51
C ASP A 484 -4.39 -7.64 6.03
N THR A 485 -3.88 -6.74 5.18
CA THR A 485 -3.69 -5.31 5.50
C THR A 485 -4.97 -4.69 6.06
N THR A 486 -6.14 -5.05 5.53
CA THR A 486 -7.42 -4.50 5.99
C THR A 486 -7.72 -4.84 7.46
N ARG A 487 -7.38 -6.05 7.92
CA ARG A 487 -7.60 -6.48 9.31
C ARG A 487 -6.58 -5.80 10.22
N LEU A 488 -5.30 -5.91 9.89
CA LEU A 488 -4.22 -5.35 10.71
C LEU A 488 -4.29 -3.83 10.79
N ALA A 489 -4.71 -3.14 9.72
CA ALA A 489 -4.96 -1.70 9.76
C ALA A 489 -6.00 -1.31 10.82
N ARG A 490 -7.04 -2.12 11.02
CA ARG A 490 -8.07 -1.87 12.04
C ARG A 490 -7.53 -2.10 13.45
N GLU A 491 -6.71 -3.12 13.66
CA GLU A 491 -6.04 -3.36 14.94
C GLU A 491 -5.06 -2.23 15.29
N VAL A 492 -4.31 -1.72 14.31
CA VAL A 492 -3.43 -0.54 14.51
C VAL A 492 -4.25 0.72 14.79
N THR A 493 -5.40 0.89 14.12
CA THR A 493 -6.28 2.05 14.33
C THR A 493 -6.73 2.17 15.79
N VAL A 494 -6.96 1.06 16.46
CA VAL A 494 -7.44 1.03 17.85
C VAL A 494 -6.31 0.85 18.88
N GLY A 495 -5.04 0.87 18.43
CA GLY A 495 -3.89 0.76 19.33
C GLY A 495 -3.57 -0.65 19.85
N PHE A 496 -4.19 -1.70 19.29
CA PHE A 496 -3.89 -3.09 19.69
C PHE A 496 -2.53 -3.55 19.18
N LEU A 497 -2.17 -3.11 17.96
CA LEU A 497 -0.85 -3.30 17.35
C LEU A 497 -0.21 -1.95 17.04
N THR A 498 1.12 -1.91 17.07
CA THR A 498 1.89 -0.85 16.41
C THR A 498 1.94 -1.06 14.90
N LYS A 499 2.23 0.00 14.12
CA LYS A 499 2.51 -0.13 12.68
C LYS A 499 3.65 -1.11 12.40
N LYS A 500 4.70 -1.09 13.22
CA LYS A 500 5.88 -1.95 13.07
C LYS A 500 5.51 -3.43 13.21
N GLU A 501 4.73 -3.79 14.24
CA GLU A 501 4.25 -5.16 14.45
C GLU A 501 3.35 -5.63 13.31
N ALA A 502 2.43 -4.77 12.86
CA ALA A 502 1.55 -5.08 11.74
C ALA A 502 2.31 -5.27 10.42
N LYS A 503 3.27 -4.40 10.09
CA LYS A 503 4.12 -4.54 8.88
C LYS A 503 4.98 -5.81 8.93
N LYS A 504 5.49 -6.20 10.10
CA LYS A 504 6.24 -7.46 10.27
C LYS A 504 5.39 -8.70 9.95
N ALA A 505 4.08 -8.64 10.20
CA ALA A 505 3.15 -9.73 9.92
C ALA A 505 2.76 -9.84 8.43
N LEU A 506 3.00 -8.80 7.63
CA LEU A 506 2.67 -8.74 6.20
C LEU A 506 3.85 -9.10 5.29
N LYS A 507 4.81 -9.91 5.77
CA LYS A 507 5.85 -10.48 4.90
C LYS A 507 5.20 -11.24 3.73
N LYS A 508 5.92 -11.38 2.62
CA LYS A 508 5.40 -11.99 1.38
C LYS A 508 4.62 -13.29 1.66
N PRO A 509 3.43 -13.47 1.07
CA PRO A 509 2.61 -14.67 1.25
C PRO A 509 3.40 -15.94 1.00
N ILE A 510 3.18 -16.96 1.83
CA ILE A 510 3.74 -18.29 1.64
C ILE A 510 2.86 -19.04 0.64
N LYS A 511 3.46 -19.79 -0.28
CA LYS A 511 2.72 -20.61 -1.23
C LYS A 511 2.07 -21.78 -0.48
N SER A 512 0.74 -21.88 -0.60
CA SER A 512 -0.03 -23.02 -0.12
C SER A 512 0.31 -24.29 -0.91
N THR A 513 0.32 -25.44 -0.22
CA THR A 513 0.35 -26.77 -0.85
C THR A 513 -1.01 -27.21 -1.38
N HIS A 514 -2.08 -26.51 -1.00
CA HIS A 514 -3.45 -26.81 -1.39
C HIS A 514 -4.06 -25.69 -2.22
N THR A 515 -4.92 -26.05 -3.16
CA THR A 515 -5.71 -25.12 -3.96
C THR A 515 -7.07 -24.83 -3.30
N ILE A 516 -7.73 -23.74 -3.70
CA ILE A 516 -9.10 -23.43 -3.24
C ILE A 516 -10.09 -24.55 -3.61
N PRO A 517 -10.12 -25.06 -4.86
CA PRO A 517 -11.01 -26.17 -5.23
C PRO A 517 -10.82 -27.42 -4.36
N GLU A 518 -9.58 -27.86 -4.12
CA GLU A 518 -9.29 -29.04 -3.27
C GLU A 518 -9.88 -28.89 -1.86
N ILE A 519 -9.65 -27.73 -1.24
CA ILE A 519 -10.11 -27.47 0.12
C ILE A 519 -11.65 -27.42 0.17
N LEU A 520 -12.29 -26.79 -0.82
CA LEU A 520 -13.75 -26.70 -0.87
C LEU A 520 -14.39 -28.07 -1.14
N LYS A 521 -13.80 -28.92 -1.99
CA LYS A 521 -14.25 -30.31 -2.23
C LYS A 521 -14.11 -31.13 -0.95
N LYS A 522 -12.95 -31.08 -0.29
CA LYS A 522 -12.69 -31.80 0.97
C LYS A 522 -13.66 -31.39 2.08
N ALA A 523 -14.00 -30.10 2.16
CA ALA A 523 -14.97 -29.58 3.13
C ALA A 523 -16.45 -29.85 2.74
N GLY A 524 -16.71 -30.44 1.57
CA GLY A 524 -18.07 -30.69 1.07
C GLY A 524 -18.86 -29.42 0.76
N LEU A 525 -18.18 -28.35 0.33
CA LEU A 525 -18.79 -27.05 0.03
C LEU A 525 -19.08 -26.84 -1.46
N ILE A 526 -18.51 -27.69 -2.32
CA ILE A 526 -18.79 -27.77 -3.76
C ILE A 526 -18.90 -29.25 -4.16
N LYS A 527 -19.52 -29.53 -5.31
CA LYS A 527 -19.62 -30.89 -5.85
C LYS A 527 -18.21 -31.46 -6.10
N LYS A 528 -18.05 -32.77 -5.90
CA LYS A 528 -16.79 -33.49 -6.12
C LYS A 528 -16.36 -33.39 -7.58
#